data_AF-A0A1V4R8Y7-F1
#
_entry.id   AF-A0A1V4R8Y7-F1
#
_cell.length_a   1.000
_cell.length_b   1.000
_cell.length_c   1.000
_cell.angle_alpha   90.00
_cell.angle_beta   90.00
_cell.angle_gamma   90.00
#
_symmetry.space_group_name_H-M   'P 1'
#
loop_
_entity.id
_entity.type
_entity.pdbx_description
1 polymer ?
#
loop_
_entity_poly.entity_id
_entity_poly.type
_entity_poly.pdbx_seq_one_letter_code
_entity_poly.pdbx_strand_id
1 'polypeptide(L)'
;PVQVDFGSMSVAEDTEVTPNQYFCSVSPNPFNSSVTISTLAGVEIEIYDLRGTLQLRSVTGDNRSLSVVDTNNNRTFIWYPDETIVSGMYLVRARMEDGNCVTKQIVLIK
;
A
#
# COMPACT_ATOMS: atom_id res chain seq x y z
N PRO A 1 26.84 40.44 -41.65
CA PRO A 1 25.84 40.19 -40.59
C PRO A 1 25.51 38.69 -40.55
N VAL A 2 25.97 37.99 -39.50
CA VAL A 2 25.77 36.55 -39.33
C VAL A 2 24.39 36.33 -38.69
N GLN A 3 23.51 35.57 -39.36
CA GLN A 3 22.22 35.18 -38.79
C GLN A 3 22.46 34.08 -37.74
N VAL A 4 21.99 34.33 -36.52
CA VAL A 4 21.97 33.35 -35.44
C VAL A 4 20.64 32.62 -35.53
N ASP A 5 20.68 31.32 -35.80
CA ASP A 5 19.52 30.45 -35.86
C ASP A 5 19.22 29.94 -34.45
N PHE A 6 18.08 30.33 -33.88
CA PHE A 6 17.66 29.87 -32.56
C PHE A 6 16.89 28.56 -32.75
N GLY A 7 17.61 27.44 -32.69
CA GLY A 7 17.01 26.10 -32.66
C GLY A 7 15.97 26.03 -31.54
N SER A 8 14.71 25.78 -31.91
CA SER A 8 13.62 25.61 -30.96
C SER A 8 13.85 24.34 -30.15
N MET A 9 14.33 24.49 -28.91
CA MET A 9 14.37 23.40 -27.95
C MET A 9 12.99 23.29 -27.29
N SER A 10 12.11 22.46 -27.84
CA SER A 10 10.87 22.11 -27.18
C SER A 10 11.17 21.21 -26.00
N VAL A 11 10.86 21.65 -24.78
CA VAL A 11 10.72 20.76 -23.64
C VAL A 11 9.43 19.98 -23.88
N ALA A 12 9.53 18.71 -24.23
CA ALA A 12 8.40 17.82 -24.10
C ALA A 12 8.22 17.56 -22.60
N GLU A 13 7.11 18.03 -22.02
CA GLU A 13 6.65 17.44 -20.76
C GLU A 13 6.37 15.98 -21.05
N ASP A 14 7.11 15.10 -20.38
CA ASP A 14 6.79 13.68 -20.36
C ASP A 14 5.40 13.52 -19.74
N THR A 15 4.40 13.41 -20.61
CA THR A 15 2.98 13.44 -20.24
C THR A 15 2.48 12.06 -19.84
N GLU A 16 3.38 11.15 -19.43
CA GLU A 16 3.06 9.82 -18.92
C GLU A 16 3.57 9.56 -17.50
N VAL A 17 3.47 10.56 -16.63
CA VAL A 17 3.34 10.29 -15.20
C VAL A 17 1.93 10.68 -14.78
N THR A 18 0.94 9.88 -15.21
CA THR A 18 -0.21 9.73 -14.32
C THR A 18 0.38 9.25 -13.00
N PRO A 19 0.16 9.93 -11.86
CA PRO A 19 0.56 9.35 -10.61
C PRO A 19 -0.14 7.99 -10.58
N ASN A 20 0.63 6.91 -10.65
CA ASN A 20 0.16 5.61 -10.20
C ASN A 20 -0.27 5.91 -8.77
N GLN A 21 -1.57 6.12 -8.59
CA GLN A 21 -2.08 6.84 -7.43
C GLN A 21 -2.01 5.83 -6.30
N TYR A 22 -0.83 5.75 -5.68
CA TYR A 22 -0.52 4.76 -4.68
C TYR A 22 -1.53 4.94 -3.55
N PHE A 23 -2.34 3.92 -3.34
CA PHE A 23 -3.38 3.96 -2.33
C PHE A 23 -3.21 2.78 -1.39
N CYS A 24 -3.47 3.06 -0.12
CA CYS A 24 -3.71 2.04 0.88
C CYS A 24 -5.00 2.45 1.56
N SER A 25 -6.05 1.69 1.34
CA SER A 25 -7.31 1.86 2.06
C SER A 25 -7.41 0.77 3.12
N VAL A 26 -7.96 1.13 4.27
CA VAL A 26 -8.24 0.18 5.35
C VAL A 26 -9.68 0.38 5.79
N SER A 27 -10.49 -0.67 5.70
CA SER A 27 -11.93 -0.58 6.00
C SER A 27 -12.57 -1.93 6.25
N PRO A 28 -13.60 -2.02 7.09
CA PRO A 28 -13.81 -1.29 8.33
C PRO A 28 -13.32 -2.14 9.52
N ASN A 29 -12.78 -1.52 10.56
CA ASN A 29 -12.97 -2.09 11.89
C ASN A 29 -12.96 -1.03 12.98
N PRO A 30 -14.15 -0.67 13.44
CA PRO A 30 -14.51 -0.86 14.84
C PRO A 30 -15.60 -1.95 14.94
N PHE A 31 -15.36 -2.98 15.76
CA PHE A 31 -16.23 -4.15 16.12
C PHE A 31 -16.12 -5.51 15.36
N ASN A 32 -15.09 -5.82 14.56
CA ASN A 32 -14.90 -7.14 13.93
C ASN A 32 -13.53 -7.78 14.20
N SER A 33 -13.42 -9.10 14.04
CA SER A 33 -12.20 -9.89 14.24
C SER A 33 -11.20 -9.83 13.07
N SER A 34 -11.39 -8.93 12.10
CA SER A 34 -10.54 -8.82 10.91
C SER A 34 -10.49 -7.40 10.35
N VAL A 35 -9.48 -7.14 9.52
CA VAL A 35 -9.24 -5.84 8.87
C VAL A 35 -8.98 -6.07 7.39
N THR A 36 -9.75 -5.40 6.52
CA THR A 36 -9.50 -5.43 5.08
C THR A 36 -8.61 -4.26 4.68
N ILE A 37 -7.55 -4.57 3.94
CA ILE A 37 -6.53 -3.65 3.43
C ILE A 37 -6.54 -3.77 1.91
N SER A 38 -6.76 -2.67 1.22
CA SER A 38 -6.76 -2.61 -0.26
C SER A 38 -5.60 -1.74 -0.74
N THR A 39 -4.81 -2.27 -1.67
CA THR A 39 -3.62 -1.64 -2.27
C THR A 39 -3.42 -2.17 -3.68
N LEU A 40 -2.40 -1.71 -4.41
CA LEU A 40 -1.99 -2.32 -5.68
C LEU A 40 -1.43 -3.73 -5.48
N ALA A 41 -1.63 -4.61 -6.46
CA ALA A 41 -0.99 -5.92 -6.49
C ALA A 41 0.53 -5.76 -6.68
N GLY A 42 1.29 -6.74 -6.18
CA GLY A 42 2.75 -6.67 -6.10
C GLY A 42 3.27 -5.90 -4.88
N VAL A 43 2.46 -5.06 -4.25
CA VAL A 43 2.85 -4.30 -3.05
C VAL A 43 2.90 -5.22 -1.83
N GLU A 44 3.96 -5.06 -1.05
CA GLU A 44 4.14 -5.77 0.22
C GLU A 44 3.36 -5.06 1.33
N ILE A 45 2.61 -5.83 2.11
CA ILE A 45 1.87 -5.33 3.27
C ILE A 45 2.59 -5.79 4.53
N GLU A 46 2.89 -4.84 5.42
CA GLU A 46 3.48 -5.09 6.73
C GLU A 46 2.59 -4.49 7.81
N ILE A 47 2.40 -5.21 8.91
CA ILE A 47 1.61 -4.74 10.05
C ILE A 47 2.51 -4.70 11.28
N TYR A 48 2.54 -3.54 11.93
CA TYR A 48 3.36 -3.26 13.10
C TYR A 48 2.51 -2.86 14.30
N ASP A 49 2.95 -3.21 15.50
CA ASP A 49 2.48 -2.55 16.72
C ASP A 49 3.15 -1.16 16.91
N LEU A 50 2.75 -0.40 17.93
CA LEU A 50 3.35 0.90 18.24
C LEU A 50 4.80 0.84 18.73
N ARG A 51 5.27 -0.34 19.12
CA ARG A 51 6.68 -0.55 19.50
C ARG A 51 7.55 -0.83 18.26
N GLY A 52 6.93 -0.94 17.08
CA GLY A 52 7.61 -1.28 15.83
C GLY A 52 7.83 -2.77 15.64
N THR A 53 7.20 -3.63 16.45
CA THR A 53 7.28 -5.09 16.28
C THR A 53 6.48 -5.50 15.05
N LEU A 54 7.10 -6.22 14.12
CA LEU A 54 6.43 -6.78 12.95
C LEU A 54 5.52 -7.95 13.38
N GLN A 55 4.21 -7.76 13.22
CA GLN A 55 3.21 -8.78 13.52
C GLN A 55 2.90 -9.65 12.29
N LEU A 56 2.90 -9.03 11.11
CA LEU A 56 2.61 -9.73 9.87
C LEU A 56 3.31 -9.05 8.69
N ARG A 57 3.82 -9.88 7.77
CA ARG A 57 4.31 -9.50 6.45
C ARG A 57 3.58 -10.35 5.42
N SER A 58 3.06 -9.74 4.36
CA SER A 58 2.37 -10.46 3.29
C SER A 58 2.67 -9.88 1.91
N VAL A 59 3.05 -10.77 1.00
CA VAL A 59 3.26 -10.50 -0.43
C VAL A 59 2.14 -11.12 -1.27
N THR A 60 2.00 -10.68 -2.51
CA THR A 60 1.00 -11.25 -3.44
C THR A 60 1.20 -12.75 -3.58
N GLY A 61 0.13 -13.54 -3.41
CA GLY A 61 0.18 -15.00 -3.47
C GLY A 61 0.56 -15.70 -2.16
N ASP A 62 0.64 -14.97 -1.04
CA ASP A 62 0.83 -15.56 0.28
C ASP A 62 -0.46 -16.24 0.81
N ASN A 63 -0.34 -17.45 1.33
CA ASN A 63 -1.44 -18.27 1.83
C ASN A 63 -1.90 -17.87 3.25
N ARG A 64 -1.19 -16.94 3.91
CA ARG A 64 -1.50 -16.48 5.27
C ARG A 64 -2.75 -15.60 5.37
N SER A 65 -3.40 -15.34 4.24
CA SER A 65 -4.51 -14.39 4.14
C SER A 65 -5.34 -14.65 2.89
N LEU A 66 -6.59 -14.19 2.91
CA LEU A 66 -7.38 -14.07 1.69
C LEU A 66 -6.87 -12.84 0.92
N SER A 67 -6.26 -13.09 -0.24
CA SER A 67 -5.87 -12.04 -1.16
C SER A 67 -6.51 -12.23 -2.53
N VAL A 68 -7.29 -11.24 -2.97
CA VAL A 68 -7.92 -11.22 -4.30
C VAL A 68 -7.33 -10.07 -5.10
N VAL A 69 -6.89 -10.37 -6.32
CA VAL A 69 -6.46 -9.35 -7.29
C VAL A 69 -7.59 -9.12 -8.29
N ASP A 70 -7.98 -7.87 -8.50
CA ASP A 70 -9.02 -7.49 -9.45
C ASP A 70 -8.47 -7.20 -10.86
N THR A 71 -9.36 -6.90 -11.81
CA THR A 71 -8.99 -6.56 -13.20
C THR A 71 -8.19 -5.26 -13.31
N ASN A 72 -8.23 -4.39 -12.29
CA ASN A 72 -7.47 -3.14 -12.23
C ASN A 72 -6.12 -3.30 -11.52
N ASN A 73 -5.68 -4.55 -11.30
CA ASN A 73 -4.44 -4.86 -10.59
C ASN A 73 -4.44 -4.35 -9.13
N ASN A 74 -5.61 -4.24 -8.51
CA ASN A 74 -5.73 -3.96 -7.07
C ASN A 74 -5.79 -5.27 -6.30
N ARG A 75 -5.05 -5.33 -5.20
CA ARG A 75 -5.05 -6.39 -4.22
C ARG A 75 -5.88 -5.99 -3.01
N THR A 76 -6.88 -6.80 -2.69
CA THR A 76 -7.56 -6.76 -1.40
C THR A 76 -7.02 -7.88 -0.52
N PHE A 77 -6.54 -7.52 0.66
CA PHE A 77 -5.95 -8.41 1.66
C PHE A 77 -6.77 -8.34 2.95
N ILE A 78 -7.18 -9.49 3.49
CA ILE A 78 -7.90 -9.55 4.76
C ILE A 78 -6.98 -10.10 5.85
N TRP A 79 -6.68 -9.27 6.85
CA TRP A 79 -5.94 -9.65 8.04
C TRP A 79 -6.88 -10.22 9.10
N TYR A 80 -6.62 -11.45 9.51
CA TYR A 80 -7.23 -12.06 10.69
C TYR A 80 -6.16 -12.15 11.79
N PRO A 81 -6.11 -11.20 12.74
CA PRO A 81 -5.18 -11.29 13.87
C PRO A 81 -5.39 -12.60 14.63
N ASP A 82 -4.31 -13.33 14.88
CA ASP A 82 -4.36 -14.52 15.72
C ASP A 82 -4.73 -14.18 17.17
N GLU A 83 -4.99 -15.20 17.99
CA GLU A 83 -5.40 -15.03 19.39
C GLU A 83 -4.36 -14.27 20.24
N THR A 84 -3.07 -14.31 19.88
CA THR A 84 -1.98 -13.68 20.63
C THR A 84 -1.88 -12.17 20.41
N ILE A 85 -2.42 -11.67 19.29
CA ILE A 85 -2.47 -10.22 19.00
C ILE A 85 -3.48 -9.53 19.91
N VAL A 86 -3.05 -8.59 20.74
CA VAL A 86 -3.93 -7.89 21.68
C VAL A 86 -4.72 -6.74 21.02
N SER A 87 -5.84 -6.33 21.62
CA SER A 87 -6.48 -5.06 21.26
C SER A 87 -5.49 -3.91 21.38
N GLY A 88 -5.54 -2.95 20.46
CA GLY A 88 -4.61 -1.84 20.44
C GLY A 88 -4.51 -1.16 19.08
N MET A 89 -3.51 -0.31 18.94
CA MET A 89 -3.25 0.47 17.75
C MET A 89 -2.13 -0.19 16.94
N TYR A 90 -2.33 -0.27 15.63
CA TYR A 90 -1.39 -0.90 14.71
C TYR A 90 -1.15 0.00 13.50
N LEU A 91 0.01 -0.16 12.88
CA LEU A 91 0.39 0.52 11.65
C LEU A 91 0.41 -0.49 10.51
N VAL A 92 -0.38 -0.22 9.47
CA VAL A 92 -0.35 -0.92 8.20
C VAL A 92 0.55 -0.14 7.26
N ARG A 93 1.63 -0.77 6.79
CA ARG A 93 2.56 -0.19 5.82
C ARG A 93 2.49 -0.98 4.52
N ALA A 94 2.17 -0.28 3.44
CA ALA A 94 2.22 -0.77 2.08
C ALA A 94 3.54 -0.31 1.45
N ARG A 95 4.46 -1.24 1.17
CA ARG A 95 5.82 -0.99 0.67
C ARG A 95 5.96 -1.41 -0.79
N MET A 96 6.34 -0.46 -1.63
CA MET A 96 6.53 -0.63 -3.07
C MET A 96 7.96 -1.11 -3.37
N GLU A 97 8.19 -1.58 -4.61
CA GLU A 97 9.51 -2.06 -5.04
C GLU A 97 10.56 -0.95 -5.11
N ASP A 98 10.16 0.28 -5.43
CA ASP A 98 11.00 1.47 -5.47
C ASP A 98 11.37 2.03 -4.08
N GLY A 99 10.86 1.42 -3.00
CA GLY A 99 11.07 1.84 -1.62
C GLY A 99 10.06 2.84 -1.10
N ASN A 100 9.15 3.36 -1.93
CA ASN A 100 8.08 4.25 -1.48
C ASN A 100 7.08 3.49 -0.61
N CYS A 101 6.53 4.18 0.39
CA CYS A 101 5.65 3.57 1.39
C CYS A 101 4.41 4.43 1.63
N VAL A 102 3.25 3.77 1.75
CA VAL A 102 2.04 4.38 2.32
C VAL A 102 1.77 3.73 3.67
N THR A 103 1.55 4.53 4.70
CA THR A 103 1.25 4.03 6.06
C THR A 103 -0.13 4.48 6.50
N LYS A 104 -0.89 3.57 7.12
CA LYS A 104 -2.19 3.81 7.73
C LYS A 104 -2.20 3.30 9.16
N GLN A 105 -2.80 4.07 10.06
CA GLN A 105 -3.05 3.65 11.43
C GLN A 105 -4.41 2.95 11.50
N ILE A 106 -4.48 1.86 12.25
CA ILE A 106 -5.71 1.10 12.51
C ILE A 106 -5.86 0.83 14.01
N VAL A 107 -7.09 0.61 14.45
CA VAL A 107 -7.41 0.18 15.81
C VAL A 107 -8.02 -1.21 15.75
N LEU A 108 -7.44 -2.14 16.49
CA LEU A 108 -7.98 -3.47 16.71
C LEU A 108 -8.65 -3.50 18.07
N ILE A 109 -9.91 -3.91 18.10
CA ILE A 109 -10.68 -4.17 19.33
C ILE A 109 -11.21 -5.59 19.23
N LYS A 110 -10.80 -6.44 20.16
CA LYS A 110 -11.34 -7.79 20.39
C LYS A 110 -12.40 -7.77 21.49
#